data_AF-A0A7W4NGL8-F1
#
_entry.id   AF-A0A7W4NGL8-F1
#
_cell.length_a   1.000
_cell.length_b   1.000
_cell.length_c   1.000
_cell.angle_alpha   90.00
_cell.angle_beta   90.00
_cell.angle_gamma   90.00
#
_symmetry.space_group_name_H-M   'P 1'
#
loop_
_entity.id
_entity.type
_entity.pdbx_description
1 polymer ?
#
loop_
_entity_poly.entity_id
_entity_poly.type
_entity_poly.pdbx_seq_one_letter_code
_entity_poly.pdbx_strand_id
1 'polypeptide(L)'
;MQNFDPRPIVIRQTPKFVVTQEGGRLVANVKTLYIGIRSEILANERHFARKSYPKMLEGMISGEVEAFIAAEIDGQRGVIVITPEQYSAGRPERDRWNEWSAALATYRASCEAAARHFDGQNENGEGYNPCRNG
;
A
#
# COMPACT_ATOMS: atom_id res chain seq x y z
N MET A 1 12.17 -16.05 -5.36
CA MET A 1 10.75 -15.68 -5.65
C MET A 1 10.73 -14.45 -6.56
N GLN A 2 9.83 -14.33 -7.54
CA GLN A 2 9.84 -13.16 -8.46
C GLN A 2 9.42 -11.88 -7.72
N ASN A 3 10.13 -10.78 -7.97
CA ASN A 3 9.75 -9.45 -7.50
C ASN A 3 8.36 -9.06 -8.02
N PHE A 4 7.60 -8.31 -7.21
CA PHE A 4 6.33 -7.74 -7.67
C PHE A 4 6.59 -6.75 -8.81
N ASP A 5 5.90 -6.97 -9.93
CA ASP A 5 5.89 -6.04 -11.06
C ASP A 5 4.56 -5.28 -11.06
N PRO A 6 4.55 -4.00 -10.62
CA PRO A 6 3.32 -3.22 -10.52
C PRO A 6 2.74 -2.96 -11.90
N ARG A 7 1.42 -3.01 -11.99
CA ARG A 7 0.66 -2.62 -13.18
C ARG A 7 -0.17 -1.38 -12.83
N PRO A 8 0.39 -0.17 -13.03
CA PRO A 8 -0.27 1.05 -12.58
C PRO A 8 -1.67 1.18 -13.17
N ILE A 9 -2.67 1.31 -12.31
CA ILE A 9 -4.05 1.62 -12.72
C ILE A 9 -4.32 3.09 -12.42
N VAL A 10 -4.64 3.88 -13.43
CA VAL A 10 -5.05 5.28 -13.24
C VAL A 10 -6.38 5.31 -12.51
N ILE A 11 -6.41 5.95 -11.33
CA ILE A 11 -7.62 6.12 -10.53
C ILE A 11 -8.22 7.52 -10.68
N ARG A 12 -7.39 8.52 -10.99
CA ARG A 12 -7.82 9.90 -11.25
C ARG A 12 -6.78 10.62 -12.10
N GLN A 13 -7.24 11.38 -13.09
CA GLN A 13 -6.37 12.16 -13.95
C GLN A 13 -6.98 13.53 -14.25
N THR A 14 -6.12 14.55 -14.25
CA THR A 14 -6.39 15.91 -14.70
C THR A 14 -5.19 16.40 -15.53
N PRO A 15 -5.26 17.57 -16.18
CA PRO A 15 -4.08 18.14 -16.83
C PRO A 15 -2.90 18.43 -15.89
N LYS A 16 -3.15 18.58 -14.57
CA LYS A 16 -2.13 18.95 -13.58
C LYS A 16 -1.52 17.76 -12.84
N PHE A 17 -2.25 16.66 -12.74
CA PHE A 17 -1.81 15.48 -11.99
C PHE A 17 -2.49 14.20 -12.48
N VAL A 18 -1.82 13.10 -12.23
CA VAL A 18 -2.29 11.73 -12.39
C VAL A 18 -2.08 11.02 -11.07
N VAL A 19 -3.09 10.28 -10.63
CA VAL A 19 -3.02 9.37 -9.49
C VAL A 19 -3.21 7.95 -9.99
N THR A 20 -2.32 7.06 -9.59
CA THR A 20 -2.31 5.64 -9.90
C THR A 20 -2.41 4.79 -8.63
N GLN A 21 -2.99 3.61 -8.76
CA GLN A 21 -2.78 2.51 -7.85
C GLN A 21 -1.60 1.67 -8.36
N GLU A 22 -0.57 1.50 -7.54
CA GLU A 22 0.63 0.71 -7.86
C GLU A 22 0.85 -0.30 -6.75
N GLY A 23 0.57 -1.57 -7.03
CA GLY A 23 0.39 -2.60 -6.02
C GLY A 23 -0.56 -2.14 -4.91
N GLY A 24 -0.09 -2.14 -3.66
CA GLY A 24 -0.85 -1.72 -2.49
C GLY A 24 -0.86 -0.21 -2.20
N ARG A 25 -0.24 0.63 -3.03
CA ARG A 25 -0.06 2.06 -2.75
C ARG A 25 -0.74 2.98 -3.76
N LEU A 26 -1.20 4.12 -3.26
CA LEU A 26 -1.57 5.25 -4.10
C LEU A 26 -0.30 6.04 -4.45
N VAL A 27 -0.13 6.39 -5.72
CA VAL A 27 0.99 7.17 -6.21
C VAL A 27 0.44 8.35 -7.01
N ALA A 28 1.02 9.53 -6.85
CA ALA A 28 0.68 10.70 -7.64
C ALA A 28 1.93 11.24 -8.33
N ASN A 29 1.83 11.72 -9.57
CA ASN A 29 2.94 12.31 -10.31
C ASN A 29 3.27 13.76 -9.88
N VAL A 30 3.02 14.08 -8.62
CA VAL A 30 3.26 15.37 -7.99
C VAL A 30 3.94 15.14 -6.64
N LYS A 31 4.49 16.19 -6.04
CA LYS A 31 5.15 16.07 -4.73
C LYS A 31 4.11 15.77 -3.65
N THR A 32 4.03 14.50 -3.27
CA THR A 32 3.15 14.03 -2.20
C THR A 32 3.72 14.39 -0.83
N LEU A 33 2.89 15.00 0.01
CA LEU A 33 3.19 15.31 1.40
C LEU A 33 2.62 14.24 2.34
N TYR A 34 1.41 13.75 2.03
CA TYR A 34 0.73 12.73 2.82
C TYR A 34 -0.38 12.05 2.00
N ILE A 35 -0.63 10.77 2.29
CA ILE A 35 -1.75 9.99 1.75
C ILE A 35 -2.58 9.49 2.93
N GLY A 36 -3.87 9.82 2.93
CA GLY A 36 -4.82 9.35 3.93
C GLY A 36 -5.81 8.39 3.32
N ILE A 37 -5.90 7.17 3.85
CA ILE A 37 -6.89 6.16 3.46
C ILE A 37 -7.94 6.06 4.56
N ARG A 38 -9.22 6.01 4.16
CA ARG A 38 -10.37 6.00 5.08
C ARG A 38 -10.26 4.90 6.14
N SER A 39 -9.98 3.66 5.74
CA SER A 39 -9.88 2.52 6.67
C SER A 39 -8.80 2.72 7.74
N GLU A 40 -7.65 3.29 7.38
CA GLU A 40 -6.53 3.53 8.29
C GLU A 40 -6.83 4.67 9.28
N ILE A 41 -7.39 5.77 8.77
CA ILE A 41 -7.70 6.95 9.58
C ILE A 41 -8.86 6.67 10.53
N LEU A 42 -9.92 6.02 10.05
CA LEU A 42 -11.10 5.74 10.87
C LEU A 42 -10.80 4.68 11.94
N ALA A 43 -9.96 3.68 11.64
CA ALA A 43 -9.55 2.66 12.61
C ALA A 43 -8.68 3.20 13.76
N ASN A 44 -8.06 4.37 13.61
CA ASN A 44 -7.20 4.97 14.63
C ASN A 44 -7.70 6.35 15.06
N GLU A 45 -8.33 6.46 16.24
CA GLU A 45 -8.83 7.72 16.79
C GLU A 45 -7.77 8.79 17.05
N ARG A 46 -6.52 8.37 17.24
CA ARG A 46 -5.38 9.25 17.46
C ARG A 46 -4.62 9.56 16.17
N HIS A 47 -5.14 9.14 15.01
CA HIS A 47 -4.49 9.39 13.74
C HIS A 47 -4.37 10.90 13.49
N PHE A 48 -3.16 11.40 13.27
CA PHE A 48 -2.88 12.84 13.17
C PHE A 48 -3.76 13.55 12.11
N ALA A 49 -4.03 12.86 10.99
CA ALA A 49 -4.87 13.36 9.91
C ALA A 49 -6.28 13.78 10.36
N ARG A 50 -6.83 13.19 11.43
CA ARG A 50 -8.14 13.56 12.00
C ARG A 50 -8.15 15.02 12.46
N LYS A 51 -7.04 15.52 13.02
CA LYS A 51 -6.89 16.92 13.44
C LYS A 51 -6.41 17.83 12.30
N SER A 52 -5.51 17.33 11.44
CA SER A 52 -4.90 18.14 10.38
C SER A 52 -5.82 18.36 9.16
N TYR A 53 -6.78 17.46 8.93
CA TYR A 53 -7.67 17.49 7.76
C TYR A 53 -9.13 17.22 8.15
N PRO A 54 -9.76 18.07 8.99
CA PRO A 54 -11.10 17.83 9.54
C PRO A 54 -12.17 17.68 8.46
N LYS A 55 -12.10 18.46 7.37
CA LYS A 55 -13.02 18.33 6.22
C LYS A 55 -12.90 16.98 5.49
N MET A 56 -11.69 16.42 5.42
CA MET A 56 -11.49 15.10 4.82
C MET A 56 -12.03 14.02 5.74
N LEU A 57 -11.87 14.19 7.05
CA LEU A 57 -12.47 13.28 8.04
C LEU A 57 -14.00 13.28 7.94
N GLU A 58 -14.64 14.45 7.83
CA GLU A 58 -16.09 14.55 7.62
C GLU A 58 -16.53 13.79 6.37
N GLY A 59 -15.85 14.00 5.24
CA GLY A 59 -16.11 13.26 4.00
C GLY A 59 -15.86 11.75 4.09
N MET A 60 -14.88 11.34 4.90
CA MET A 60 -14.62 9.92 5.19
C MET A 60 -15.69 9.30 6.08
N ILE A 61 -16.26 10.07 7.02
CA ILE A 61 -17.35 9.61 7.88
C ILE A 61 -18.64 9.49 7.05
N SER A 62 -18.96 10.48 6.21
CA SER A 62 -20.14 10.44 5.33
C SER A 62 -20.02 9.41 4.21
N GLY A 63 -18.79 9.02 3.85
CA GLY A 63 -18.49 8.06 2.80
C GLY A 63 -18.30 8.64 1.40
N GLU A 64 -18.24 9.96 1.29
CA GLU A 64 -17.93 10.68 0.04
C GLU A 64 -16.44 10.61 -0.31
N VAL A 65 -15.58 10.40 0.68
CA VAL A 65 -14.12 10.35 0.53
C VAL A 65 -13.58 9.00 0.97
N GLU A 66 -12.92 8.28 0.06
CA GLU A 66 -12.28 6.99 0.35
C GLU A 66 -10.79 7.17 0.64
N ALA A 67 -10.14 8.10 -0.06
CA ALA A 67 -8.78 8.51 0.23
C ALA A 67 -8.56 9.97 -0.12
N PHE A 68 -7.49 10.57 0.39
CA PHE A 68 -7.01 11.86 -0.08
C PHE A 68 -5.48 11.89 -0.14
N ILE A 69 -4.95 12.76 -1.00
CA ILE A 69 -3.51 13.00 -1.14
C ILE A 69 -3.26 14.48 -0.90
N ALA A 70 -2.59 14.82 0.19
CA ALA A 70 -2.04 16.16 0.39
C ALA A 70 -0.77 16.28 -0.45
N ALA A 71 -0.72 17.26 -1.36
CA ALA A 71 0.35 17.38 -2.35
C ALA A 71 0.65 18.84 -2.68
N GLU A 72 1.79 19.07 -3.34
CA GLU A 72 2.13 20.32 -3.99
C GLU A 72 1.91 20.18 -5.50
N ILE A 73 0.95 20.94 -6.05
CA ILE A 73 0.53 20.92 -7.45
C ILE A 73 0.82 22.30 -8.03
N ASP A 74 1.68 22.37 -9.04
CA ASP A 74 2.14 23.65 -9.64
C ASP A 74 2.65 24.66 -8.60
N GLY A 75 3.38 24.19 -7.58
CA GLY A 75 3.92 25.02 -6.50
C GLY A 75 2.90 25.45 -5.43
N GLN A 76 1.64 25.01 -5.54
CA GLN A 76 0.60 25.28 -4.54
C GLN A 76 0.26 24.03 -3.74
N ARG A 77 0.12 24.18 -2.42
CA ARG A 77 -0.33 23.09 -1.55
C ARG A 77 -1.84 22.89 -1.70
N GLY A 78 -2.25 21.65 -1.93
CA GLY A 78 -3.64 21.27 -2.08
C GLY A 78 -3.90 19.83 -1.65
N VAL A 79 -5.16 19.42 -1.80
CA VAL A 79 -5.61 18.06 -1.50
C VAL A 79 -6.31 17.49 -2.73
N ILE A 80 -5.86 16.32 -3.17
CA ILE A 80 -6.54 15.51 -4.20
C ILE A 80 -7.47 14.56 -3.46
N VAL A 81 -8.78 14.72 -3.63
CA VAL A 81 -9.80 13.82 -3.06
C VAL A 81 -9.97 12.61 -3.97
N ILE A 82 -10.11 11.42 -3.41
CA ILE A 82 -10.42 10.19 -4.14
C ILE A 82 -11.74 9.65 -3.63
N THR A 83 -12.73 9.53 -4.52
CA THR A 83 -14.05 8.99 -4.18
C THR A 83 -14.02 7.46 -4.08
N PRO A 84 -15.03 6.81 -3.47
CA PRO A 84 -15.13 5.36 -3.45
C PRO A 84 -15.07 4.73 -4.85
N GLU A 85 -15.74 5.32 -5.84
CA GLU A 85 -15.75 4.82 -7.22
C GLU A 85 -14.34 4.89 -7.82
N GLN A 86 -13.64 6.01 -7.68
CA GLN A 86 -12.26 6.17 -8.15
C GLN A 86 -11.32 5.17 -7.45
N TYR A 87 -11.45 5.02 -6.14
CA TYR A 87 -10.62 4.08 -5.39
C TYR A 87 -10.90 2.63 -5.78
N SER A 88 -12.16 2.28 -6.07
CA SER A 88 -12.56 0.95 -6.50
C SER A 88 -11.96 0.54 -7.85
N ALA A 89 -11.68 1.49 -8.74
CA ALA A 89 -10.99 1.22 -10.00
C ALA A 89 -9.60 0.59 -9.79
N GLY A 90 -8.91 0.92 -8.69
CA GLY A 90 -7.62 0.33 -8.33
C GLY A 90 -7.70 -1.07 -7.70
N ARG A 91 -8.90 -1.61 -7.44
CA ARG A 91 -9.08 -2.90 -6.76
C ARG A 91 -8.31 -4.05 -7.41
N PRO A 92 -8.31 -4.24 -8.75
CA PRO A 92 -7.60 -5.35 -9.36
C PRO A 92 -6.09 -5.36 -9.08
N GLU A 93 -5.46 -4.19 -8.99
CA GLU A 93 -4.03 -4.09 -8.68
C GLU A 93 -3.73 -4.31 -7.19
N ARG A 94 -4.61 -3.83 -6.30
CA ARG A 94 -4.51 -4.15 -4.87
C ARG A 94 -4.68 -5.64 -4.61
N ASP A 95 -5.60 -6.30 -5.32
CA ASP A 95 -5.82 -7.74 -5.19
C ASP A 95 -4.57 -8.53 -5.64
N ARG A 96 -3.96 -8.17 -6.79
CA ARG A 96 -2.67 -8.73 -7.24
C ARG A 96 -1.56 -8.55 -6.20
N TRP A 97 -1.47 -7.36 -5.62
CA TRP A 97 -0.50 -7.06 -4.58
C TRP A 97 -0.72 -7.91 -3.33
N ASN A 98 -1.96 -8.05 -2.89
CA ASN A 98 -2.32 -8.82 -1.70
C ASN A 98 -1.99 -10.31 -1.90
N GLU A 99 -2.31 -10.86 -3.08
CA GLU A 99 -1.97 -12.24 -3.43
C GLU A 99 -0.45 -12.48 -3.41
N TRP A 100 0.32 -11.59 -4.07
CA TRP A 100 1.78 -11.67 -4.06
C TRP A 100 2.36 -11.51 -2.65
N SER A 101 1.85 -10.56 -1.87
CA SER A 101 2.31 -10.28 -0.51
C SER A 101 2.04 -11.45 0.44
N ALA A 102 0.88 -12.10 0.32
CA ALA A 102 0.53 -13.29 1.09
C ALA A 102 1.46 -14.46 0.74
N ALA A 103 1.70 -14.72 -0.55
CA ALA A 103 2.64 -15.75 -0.98
C ALA A 103 4.07 -15.47 -0.46
N LEU A 104 4.49 -14.20 -0.47
CA LEU A 104 5.81 -13.81 0.04
C LEU A 104 5.91 -14.00 1.55
N ALA A 105 4.86 -13.68 2.31
CA ALA A 105 4.81 -13.91 3.75
C ALA A 105 4.91 -15.41 4.08
N THR A 106 4.18 -16.27 3.35
CA THR A 106 4.28 -17.73 3.50
C THR A 106 5.68 -18.24 3.19
N TYR A 107 6.32 -17.75 2.12
CA TYR A 107 7.70 -18.09 1.78
C TYR A 107 8.70 -17.65 2.86
N ARG A 108 8.56 -16.43 3.41
CA ARG A 108 9.41 -15.95 4.51
C ARG A 108 9.22 -16.77 5.77
N ALA A 109 7.99 -17.12 6.12
CA ALA A 109 7.70 -17.96 7.27
C ALA A 109 8.31 -19.37 7.13
N SER A 110 8.31 -19.95 5.92
CA SER A 110 8.98 -21.24 5.67
C SER A 110 10.50 -21.12 5.75
N CYS A 111 11.09 -20.00 5.31
CA CYS A 111 12.50 -19.72 5.50
C CYS A 111 12.89 -19.58 6.98
N GLU A 112 12.11 -18.84 7.77
CA GLU A 112 12.34 -18.69 9.21
C GLU A 112 12.19 -20.02 9.96
N ALA A 113 11.18 -20.82 9.62
CA ALA A 113 10.99 -22.15 10.20
C ALA A 113 12.15 -23.10 9.87
N ALA A 114 12.61 -23.10 8.61
CA ALA A 114 13.77 -23.86 8.19
C ALA A 114 15.02 -23.42 8.96
N ALA A 115 15.31 -22.11 9.01
CA ALA A 115 16.46 -21.57 9.74
C ALA A 115 16.49 -21.99 11.22
N ARG A 116 15.33 -21.96 11.91
CA ARG A 116 15.21 -22.40 13.31
C ARG A 116 15.39 -23.91 13.50
N HIS A 117 15.02 -24.73 12.52
CA HIS A 117 15.28 -26.17 12.56
C HIS A 117 16.77 -26.52 12.38
N PHE A 118 17.56 -25.63 11.76
CA PHE A 118 19.00 -25.85 11.52
C PHE A 118 19.91 -25.33 12.63
N ASP A 119 19.41 -24.53 13.58
CA ASP A 119 20.16 -23.92 14.70
C ASP A 119 20.52 -24.92 15.84
N GLY A 120 20.65 -26.21 15.50
CA GLY A 120 20.97 -27.27 16.46
C GLY A 120 21.27 -28.67 15.87
N GLN A 121 21.29 -28.86 14.54
CA GLN A 121 21.49 -30.19 13.92
C GLN A 121 22.55 -30.23 12.80
N ASN A 122 23.31 -29.16 12.59
CA ASN A 122 24.28 -29.06 11.49
C ASN A 122 25.66 -29.67 11.81
N GLU A 123 25.73 -30.88 12.38
CA GLU A 123 27.03 -31.59 12.46
C GLU A 123 27.41 -32.24 11.11
N ASN A 124 26.50 -32.41 10.14
CA ASN A 124 26.79 -33.14 8.89
C ASN A 124 26.36 -32.48 7.55
N GLY A 125 26.09 -31.17 7.51
CA GLY A 125 26.09 -30.38 6.26
C GLY A 125 24.99 -30.60 5.20
N GLU A 126 24.04 -31.52 5.39
CA GLU A 126 22.98 -31.84 4.39
C GLU A 126 21.60 -31.20 4.67
N GLY A 127 21.55 -30.13 5.44
CA GLY A 127 20.29 -29.45 5.74
C GLY A 127 19.63 -28.85 4.49
N TYR A 128 18.40 -29.29 4.15
CA TYR A 128 17.58 -28.66 3.12
C TYR A 128 17.25 -27.21 3.50
N ASN A 129 17.99 -26.25 2.94
CA ASN A 129 17.67 -24.83 3.04
C ASN A 129 16.83 -24.41 1.82
N PRO A 130 15.49 -24.29 1.93
CA PRO A 130 14.63 -23.88 0.83
C PRO A 130 14.94 -22.47 0.29
N CYS A 131 15.80 -21.71 0.98
CA CYS A 131 16.08 -20.30 0.72
C CYS A 131 17.49 -20.06 0.16
N ARG A 132 18.23 -21.13 -0.20
CA ARG A 132 19.60 -21.04 -0.73
C ARG A 132 19.68 -20.43 -2.14
N ASN A 133 18.58 -20.47 -2.91
CA ASN A 133 18.52 -19.98 -4.29
C ASN A 133 17.34 -18.98 -4.51
N GLY A 134 16.86 -18.34 -3.45
CA GLY A 134 15.61 -17.57 -3.41
C GLY A 134 15.73 -16.09 -3.72
#